data_AF-A0A5R8UIS7-F1
#
_entry.id   AF-A0A5R8UIS7-F1
#
_cell.length_a   1.000
_cell.length_b   1.000
_cell.length_c   1.000
_cell.angle_alpha   90.00
_cell.angle_beta   90.00
_cell.angle_gamma   90.00
#
_symmetry.space_group_name_H-M   'P 1'
#
loop_
_entity.id
_entity.type
_entity.pdbx_description
1 polymer ?
#
loop_
_entity_poly.entity_id
_entity_poly.type
_entity_poly.pdbx_seq_one_letter_code
_entity_poly.pdbx_strand_id
1 'polypeptide(L)'
;MKNKNQYQALLRGKVESAIAQAKSAAGFSHQGVKGAVLEILLSQLFRPLLPADVGIGTGQIIEQYSGKLSPQIDIIIYNKSILPPILIDGATGLFPIESVLYTIEVKTTLSSSELSSAHSSAKELNEKFGYLPGIKDESGKLIQHKIEKLRSVIFALSSDLSPNGITEAERYKKIYKEDFRYVTAICVAGREYSYEDRDCWVTMRNTQAYDEILAFIGGITNTYKGVSESRGTPLLGYYIVPENVELSLTACTTLPELQVKCTQCAETKKIIPTFDNDDELILKNYTITDNKPCKCGGEFKSEKGNFTIKNGRLREIEYNEPARIYKE
;
A
#
# COMPACT_ATOMS: atom_id res chain seq x y z
N MET A 1 -29.54 26.73 -11.92
CA MET A 1 -29.67 27.64 -10.76
C MET A 1 -28.35 27.59 -10.00
N LYS A 2 -27.51 28.64 -10.06
CA LYS A 2 -26.35 28.74 -9.16
C LYS A 2 -26.88 28.63 -7.72
N ASN A 3 -26.31 27.73 -6.91
CA ASN A 3 -26.47 27.69 -5.46
C ASN A 3 -27.79 27.15 -4.87
N LYS A 4 -28.58 26.32 -5.58
CA LYS A 4 -29.68 25.57 -4.90
C LYS A 4 -29.13 24.53 -3.91
N ASN A 5 -27.95 23.98 -4.20
CA ASN A 5 -27.23 23.06 -3.32
C ASN A 5 -26.29 23.87 -2.40
N GLN A 6 -26.65 23.99 -1.12
CA GLN A 6 -25.85 24.72 -0.13
C GLN A 6 -24.47 24.09 0.12
N TYR A 7 -24.36 22.76 0.02
CA TYR A 7 -23.08 22.06 0.11
C TYR A 7 -22.14 22.50 -1.00
N GLN A 8 -22.64 22.53 -2.24
CA GLN A 8 -21.89 23.02 -3.40
C GLN A 8 -21.52 24.50 -3.23
N ALA A 9 -22.44 25.34 -2.73
CA ALA A 9 -22.19 26.77 -2.54
C ALA A 9 -21.08 27.05 -1.53
N LEU A 10 -21.08 26.36 -0.38
CA LEU A 10 -20.03 26.49 0.64
C LEU A 10 -18.67 26.01 0.13
N LEU A 11 -18.64 24.85 -0.54
CA LEU A 11 -17.41 24.33 -1.14
C LEU A 11 -16.86 25.28 -2.22
N ARG A 12 -17.74 25.82 -3.06
CA ARG A 12 -17.38 26.81 -4.08
C ARG A 12 -16.73 28.05 -3.46
N GLY A 13 -17.29 28.59 -2.38
CA GLY A 13 -16.69 29.71 -1.66
C GLY A 13 -15.29 29.40 -1.11
N LYS A 14 -15.07 28.18 -0.58
CA LYS A 14 -13.74 27.72 -0.14
C LYS A 14 -12.76 27.64 -1.32
N VAL A 15 -13.20 27.08 -2.45
CA VAL A 15 -12.38 26.97 -3.68
C VAL A 15 -12.03 28.36 -4.23
N GLU A 16 -13.00 29.27 -4.34
CA GLU A 16 -12.75 30.64 -4.78
C GLU A 16 -11.72 31.35 -3.89
N SER A 17 -11.84 31.20 -2.57
CA SER A 17 -10.87 31.75 -1.61
C SER A 17 -9.48 31.12 -1.77
N ALA A 18 -9.40 29.80 -1.89
CA ALA A 18 -8.14 29.09 -2.07
C ALA A 18 -7.42 29.52 -3.37
N ILE A 19 -8.14 29.60 -4.49
CA ILE A 19 -7.55 30.03 -5.76
C ILE A 19 -7.13 31.50 -5.73
N ALA A 20 -7.90 32.37 -5.08
CA ALA A 20 -7.50 33.76 -4.89
C ALA A 20 -6.20 33.87 -4.07
N GLN A 21 -6.11 33.15 -2.94
CA GLN A 21 -4.90 33.11 -2.10
C GLN A 21 -3.68 32.55 -2.87
N ALA A 22 -3.86 31.46 -3.62
CA ALA A 22 -2.79 30.89 -4.44
C ALA A 22 -2.28 31.87 -5.52
N LYS A 23 -3.19 32.62 -6.16
CA LYS A 23 -2.83 33.67 -7.12
C LYS A 23 -2.11 34.84 -6.45
N SER A 24 -2.50 35.25 -5.25
CA SER A 24 -1.79 36.28 -4.49
C SER A 24 -0.38 35.83 -4.08
N ALA A 25 -0.22 34.56 -3.70
CA ALA A 25 1.08 33.96 -3.41
C ALA A 25 2.01 33.90 -4.63
N ALA A 26 1.47 34.02 -5.86
CA ALA A 26 2.29 34.11 -7.07
C ALA A 26 3.22 35.34 -7.06
N GLY A 27 2.97 36.34 -6.22
CA GLY A 27 3.86 37.48 -5.97
C GLY A 27 5.12 37.17 -5.16
N PHE A 28 5.24 35.98 -4.55
CA PHE A 28 6.47 35.59 -3.87
C PHE A 28 7.65 35.42 -4.85
N SER A 29 8.86 35.71 -4.40
CA SER A 29 10.08 35.61 -5.22
C SER A 29 10.50 34.15 -5.49
N HIS A 30 10.25 33.24 -4.55
CA HIS A 30 10.72 31.84 -4.63
C HIS A 30 9.62 30.88 -5.12
N GLN A 31 9.92 30.09 -6.16
CA GLN A 31 8.99 29.11 -6.74
C GLN A 31 8.54 28.03 -5.74
N GLY A 32 9.45 27.54 -4.90
CA GLY A 32 9.10 26.53 -3.88
C GLY A 32 8.04 27.01 -2.89
N VAL A 33 8.06 28.30 -2.52
CA VAL A 33 7.05 28.89 -1.63
C VAL A 33 5.68 28.93 -2.30
N LYS A 34 5.62 29.19 -3.62
CA LYS A 34 4.37 29.19 -4.39
C LYS A 34 3.74 27.79 -4.43
N GLY A 35 4.56 26.77 -4.69
CA GLY A 35 4.15 25.37 -4.66
C GLY A 35 3.57 24.97 -3.30
N ALA A 36 4.34 25.19 -2.23
CA ALA A 36 3.92 24.85 -0.88
C ALA A 36 2.60 25.53 -0.46
N VAL A 37 2.39 26.80 -0.81
CA VAL A 37 1.10 27.48 -0.53
C VAL A 37 -0.04 26.79 -1.29
N LEU A 38 0.15 26.44 -2.55
CA LEU A 38 -0.88 25.77 -3.34
C LEU A 38 -1.19 24.37 -2.79
N GLU A 39 -0.18 23.61 -2.39
CA GLU A 39 -0.32 22.29 -1.76
C GLU A 39 -1.13 22.36 -0.45
N ILE A 40 -0.83 23.34 0.41
CA ILE A 40 -1.55 23.58 1.67
C ILE A 40 -3.02 23.90 1.38
N LEU A 41 -3.28 24.85 0.48
CA LEU A 41 -4.64 25.29 0.15
C LEU A 41 -5.45 24.15 -0.47
N LEU A 42 -4.85 23.37 -1.38
CA LEU A 42 -5.52 22.23 -1.99
C LEU A 42 -5.83 21.14 -0.95
N SER A 43 -4.88 20.83 -0.07
CA SER A 43 -5.10 19.90 1.04
C SER A 43 -6.27 20.31 1.94
N GLN A 44 -6.42 21.60 2.23
CA GLN A 44 -7.51 22.13 3.04
C GLN A 44 -8.89 21.99 2.38
N LEU A 45 -8.97 21.92 1.05
CA LEU A 45 -10.23 21.70 0.34
C LEU A 45 -10.75 20.27 0.51
N PHE A 46 -9.85 19.28 0.55
CA PHE A 46 -10.20 17.87 0.69
C PHE A 46 -10.49 17.43 2.13
N ARG A 47 -9.72 17.93 3.11
CA ARG A 47 -9.83 17.51 4.53
C ARG A 47 -11.27 17.42 5.09
N PRO A 48 -12.17 18.40 4.88
CA PRO A 48 -13.52 18.33 5.45
C PRO A 48 -14.47 17.37 4.70
N LEU A 49 -14.03 16.81 3.57
CA LEU A 49 -14.84 15.97 2.68
C LEU A 49 -14.48 14.48 2.78
N LEU A 50 -13.47 14.14 3.59
CA LEU A 50 -12.98 12.78 3.79
C LEU A 50 -13.35 12.29 5.19
N PRO A 51 -13.64 10.99 5.36
CA PRO A 51 -13.88 10.40 6.67
C PRO A 51 -12.60 10.41 7.54
N ALA A 52 -12.75 10.21 8.84
CA ALA A 52 -11.65 10.39 9.82
C ALA A 52 -10.47 9.43 9.63
N ASP A 53 -10.73 8.25 9.08
CA ASP A 53 -9.76 7.22 8.72
C ASP A 53 -8.96 7.59 7.47
N VAL A 54 -9.47 8.47 6.61
CA VAL A 54 -8.74 8.97 5.45
C VAL A 54 -8.01 10.27 5.79
N GLY A 55 -6.68 10.22 5.70
CA GLY A 55 -5.80 11.35 5.94
C GLY A 55 -5.31 12.01 4.65
N ILE A 56 -4.74 13.20 4.83
CA ILE A 56 -4.03 13.95 3.79
C ILE A 56 -2.68 14.38 4.37
N GLY A 57 -1.61 14.03 3.66
CA GLY A 57 -0.24 14.35 4.04
C GLY A 57 0.65 14.64 2.85
N THR A 58 1.92 14.86 3.11
CA THR A 58 3.00 15.03 2.12
C THR A 58 4.19 14.16 2.56
N GLY A 59 5.08 13.79 1.64
CA GLY A 59 6.28 13.02 1.99
C GLY A 59 6.54 11.84 1.07
N GLN A 60 7.14 10.78 1.59
CA GLN A 60 7.59 9.65 0.78
C GLN A 60 6.72 8.42 0.98
N ILE A 61 6.62 7.60 -0.07
CA ILE A 61 5.95 6.31 -0.04
C ILE A 61 6.99 5.21 0.04
N ILE A 62 6.74 4.18 0.85
CA ILE A 62 7.61 3.01 1.03
C ILE A 62 6.86 1.71 0.73
N GLU A 63 7.50 0.82 -0.04
CA GLU A 63 7.06 -0.57 -0.16
C GLU A 63 7.92 -1.50 0.70
N GLN A 64 7.37 -2.64 1.08
CA GLN A 64 7.99 -3.51 2.08
C GLN A 64 9.06 -4.45 1.51
N TYR A 65 8.91 -4.96 0.29
CA TYR A 65 9.70 -6.09 -0.20
C TYR A 65 11.18 -5.75 -0.42
N SER A 66 11.48 -4.54 -0.90
CA SER A 66 12.85 -4.06 -1.10
C SER A 66 13.20 -2.83 -0.25
N GLY A 67 12.23 -2.29 0.51
CA GLY A 67 12.36 -1.04 1.24
C GLY A 67 12.45 0.19 0.33
N LYS A 68 11.96 0.09 -0.91
CA LYS A 68 12.08 1.17 -1.90
C LYS A 68 11.26 2.39 -1.49
N LEU A 69 11.88 3.56 -1.61
CA LEU A 69 11.29 4.87 -1.36
C LEU A 69 10.93 5.59 -2.66
N SER A 70 9.81 6.30 -2.67
CA SER A 70 9.48 7.27 -3.72
C SER A 70 10.24 8.59 -3.50
N PRO A 71 10.32 9.47 -4.51
CA PRO A 71 10.53 10.89 -4.27
C PRO A 71 9.44 11.48 -3.35
N GLN A 72 9.65 12.71 -2.88
CA GLN A 72 8.60 13.42 -2.16
C GLN A 72 7.38 13.61 -3.06
N ILE A 73 6.20 13.27 -2.53
CA ILE A 73 4.90 13.46 -3.15
C ILE A 73 4.23 14.67 -2.51
N ASP A 74 3.79 15.61 -3.35
CA ASP A 74 3.20 16.88 -2.92
C ASP A 74 1.99 16.65 -1.99
N ILE A 75 1.02 15.84 -2.44
CA ILE A 75 -0.14 15.46 -1.62
C ILE A 75 -0.41 13.95 -1.75
N ILE A 76 -0.53 13.29 -0.60
CA ILE A 76 -0.88 11.89 -0.42
C ILE A 76 -2.24 11.83 0.27
N ILE A 77 -3.21 11.14 -0.35
CA ILE A 77 -4.45 10.74 0.32
C ILE A 77 -4.30 9.27 0.70
N TYR A 78 -4.43 8.98 1.98
CA TYR A 78 -4.14 7.66 2.54
C TYR A 78 -5.21 7.21 3.53
N ASN A 79 -5.37 5.91 3.72
CA ASN A 79 -6.28 5.35 4.72
C ASN A 79 -5.49 4.78 5.92
N LYS A 80 -5.65 5.43 7.08
CA LYS A 80 -5.05 5.05 8.37
C LYS A 80 -5.54 3.70 8.87
N SER A 81 -6.74 3.26 8.46
CA SER A 81 -7.30 1.97 8.87
C SER A 81 -6.66 0.79 8.13
N ILE A 82 -5.99 1.05 6.99
CA ILE A 82 -5.24 0.02 6.26
C ILE A 82 -3.88 -0.15 6.90
N LEU A 83 -3.05 0.89 6.89
CA LEU A 83 -1.79 0.98 7.62
C LEU A 83 -1.53 2.43 8.04
N PRO A 84 -1.01 2.68 9.26
CA PRO A 84 -0.65 4.03 9.68
C PRO A 84 0.68 4.48 9.04
N PRO A 85 0.81 5.76 8.66
CA PRO A 85 2.10 6.34 8.31
C PRO A 85 2.94 6.67 9.54
N ILE A 86 4.25 6.81 9.34
CA ILE A 86 5.15 7.44 10.32
C ILE A 86 5.19 8.93 10.01
N LEU A 87 4.53 9.73 10.82
CA LEU A 87 4.47 11.19 10.66
C LEU A 87 5.61 11.87 11.44
N ILE A 88 6.38 12.70 10.76
CA ILE A 88 7.48 13.51 11.34
C ILE A 88 6.90 14.82 11.89
N ASP A 89 5.95 15.40 11.17
CA ASP A 89 5.12 16.51 11.63
C ASP A 89 3.64 16.16 11.39
N GLY A 90 2.70 17.04 11.74
CA GLY A 90 1.26 16.75 11.64
C GLY A 90 0.73 16.37 10.24
N ALA A 91 1.53 16.48 9.16
CA ALA A 91 1.14 16.08 7.81
C ALA A 91 2.28 15.45 6.98
N THR A 92 3.54 15.68 7.30
CA THR A 92 4.71 15.17 6.59
C THR A 92 5.15 13.84 7.15
N GLY A 93 5.38 12.83 6.30
CA GLY A 93 5.81 11.53 6.79
C GLY A 93 6.22 10.50 5.74
N LEU A 94 6.32 9.27 6.22
CA LEU A 94 6.60 8.07 5.45
C LEU A 94 5.36 7.17 5.42
N PHE A 95 4.89 6.85 4.22
CA PHE A 95 3.59 6.20 4.00
C PHE A 95 3.79 4.80 3.41
N PRO A 96 3.32 3.73 4.08
CA PRO A 96 3.22 2.41 3.47
C PRO A 96 2.36 2.46 2.22
N ILE A 97 2.85 1.91 1.11
CA ILE A 97 2.19 1.93 -0.20
C ILE A 97 0.75 1.41 -0.16
N GLU A 98 0.44 0.43 0.70
CA GLU A 98 -0.90 -0.13 0.85
C GLU A 98 -1.89 0.89 1.40
N SER A 99 -1.44 1.80 2.26
CA SER A 99 -2.28 2.85 2.82
C SER A 99 -2.59 3.95 1.79
N VAL A 100 -1.77 4.11 0.76
CA VAL A 100 -1.90 5.21 -0.21
C VAL A 100 -2.98 4.90 -1.23
N LEU A 101 -3.95 5.82 -1.33
CA LEU A 101 -5.08 5.73 -2.26
C LEU A 101 -4.86 6.60 -3.49
N TYR A 102 -4.40 7.84 -3.28
CA TYR A 102 -4.14 8.81 -4.32
C TYR A 102 -2.83 9.56 -4.08
N THR A 103 -2.16 9.92 -5.16
CA THR A 103 -1.12 10.94 -5.19
C THR A 103 -1.59 12.11 -6.06
N ILE A 104 -1.44 13.34 -5.58
CA ILE A 104 -1.74 14.55 -6.35
C ILE A 104 -0.44 15.31 -6.55
N GLU A 105 0.01 15.39 -7.80
CA GLU A 105 1.11 16.28 -8.21
C GLU A 105 0.56 17.69 -8.40
N VAL A 106 1.21 18.69 -7.81
CA VAL A 106 0.74 20.08 -7.79
C VAL A 106 1.68 20.96 -8.62
N LYS A 107 1.13 21.70 -9.58
CA LYS A 107 1.88 22.62 -10.45
C LYS A 107 1.30 24.04 -10.48
N THR A 108 2.17 25.04 -10.52
CA THR A 108 1.76 26.43 -10.74
C THR A 108 1.37 26.66 -12.20
N THR A 109 2.13 26.12 -13.15
CA THR A 109 1.86 26.21 -14.60
C THR A 109 2.18 24.89 -15.28
N LEU A 110 1.16 24.10 -15.62
CA LEU A 110 1.32 22.80 -16.27
C LEU A 110 1.91 22.94 -17.68
N SER A 111 3.12 22.43 -17.86
CA SER A 111 3.80 22.35 -19.16
C SER A 111 3.95 20.91 -19.64
N SER A 112 4.37 20.73 -20.91
CA SER A 112 4.60 19.38 -21.46
C SER A 112 5.72 18.62 -20.74
N SER A 113 6.75 19.31 -20.25
CA SER A 113 7.85 18.68 -19.50
C SER A 113 7.38 18.22 -18.12
N GLU A 114 6.63 19.06 -17.41
CA GLU A 114 6.06 18.70 -16.10
C GLU A 114 5.10 17.51 -16.20
N LEU A 115 4.24 17.50 -17.22
CA LEU A 115 3.31 16.40 -17.45
C LEU A 115 4.06 15.10 -17.80
N SER A 116 5.20 15.19 -18.49
CA SER A 116 6.08 14.04 -18.76
C SER A 116 6.76 13.54 -17.49
N SER A 117 7.23 14.43 -16.62
CA SER A 117 7.79 14.06 -15.32
C SER A 117 6.75 13.38 -14.43
N ALA A 118 5.53 13.94 -14.35
CA ALA A 118 4.43 13.35 -13.58
C ALA A 118 4.06 11.95 -14.10
N HIS A 119 4.08 11.74 -15.41
CA HIS A 119 3.90 10.41 -16.02
C HIS A 119 4.96 9.41 -15.55
N SER A 120 6.25 9.79 -15.59
CA SER A 120 7.34 8.93 -15.14
C SER A 120 7.24 8.58 -13.66
N SER A 121 6.88 9.54 -12.80
CA SER A 121 6.66 9.31 -11.36
C SER A 121 5.49 8.35 -11.12
N ALA A 122 4.37 8.56 -11.82
CA ALA A 122 3.20 7.69 -11.72
C ALA A 122 3.50 6.26 -12.23
N LYS A 123 4.25 6.13 -13.33
CA LYS A 123 4.71 4.86 -13.87
C LYS A 123 5.57 4.09 -12.87
N GLU A 124 6.52 4.79 -12.24
CA GLU A 124 7.38 4.19 -11.22
C GLU A 124 6.58 3.66 -10.02
N LEU A 125 5.65 4.45 -9.47
CA LEU A 125 4.79 4.00 -8.38
C LEU A 125 3.90 2.81 -8.76
N ASN A 126 3.49 2.72 -10.02
CA ASN A 126 2.62 1.64 -10.47
C ASN A 126 3.39 0.32 -10.70
N GLU A 127 4.50 0.40 -11.45
CA GLU A 127 5.25 -0.76 -11.93
C GLU A 127 6.30 -1.27 -10.93
N LYS A 128 6.88 -0.37 -10.11
CA LYS A 128 8.06 -0.71 -9.28
C LYS A 128 7.78 -0.81 -7.78
N PHE A 129 6.55 -0.59 -7.35
CA PHE A 129 6.15 -0.74 -5.94
C PHE A 129 5.25 -1.97 -5.76
N GLY A 130 5.72 -2.89 -4.92
CA GLY A 130 4.99 -4.08 -4.50
C GLY A 130 4.00 -3.76 -3.38
N TYR A 131 2.87 -4.45 -3.35
CA TYR A 131 1.85 -4.31 -2.31
C TYR A 131 1.77 -5.63 -1.54
N LEU A 132 1.72 -5.55 -0.22
CA LEU A 132 1.41 -6.71 0.61
C LEU A 132 -0.05 -7.15 0.41
N PRO A 133 -0.33 -8.46 0.38
CA PRO A 133 -1.70 -8.95 0.40
C PRO A 133 -2.38 -8.60 1.73
N GLY A 134 -3.69 -8.34 1.68
CA GLY A 134 -4.49 -8.05 2.87
C GLY A 134 -5.64 -9.02 3.11
N ILE A 135 -5.81 -10.06 2.30
CA ILE A 135 -6.87 -11.07 2.47
C ILE A 135 -6.26 -12.36 3.02
N LYS A 136 -6.95 -12.97 3.98
CA LYS A 136 -6.62 -14.28 4.55
C LYS A 136 -7.64 -15.33 4.10
N ASP A 137 -7.19 -16.57 3.96
CA ASP A 137 -8.08 -17.73 3.81
C ASP A 137 -8.65 -18.20 5.17
N GLU A 138 -9.43 -19.28 5.16
CA GLU A 138 -10.05 -19.87 6.36
C GLU A 138 -9.04 -20.34 7.41
N SER A 139 -7.81 -20.67 6.98
CA SER A 139 -6.70 -21.06 7.88
C SER A 139 -6.01 -19.84 8.51
N GLY A 140 -6.31 -18.63 8.03
CA GLY A 140 -5.67 -17.39 8.46
C GLY A 140 -4.40 -17.05 7.67
N LYS A 141 -4.07 -17.81 6.62
CA LYS A 141 -2.92 -17.57 5.75
C LYS A 141 -3.23 -16.46 4.75
N LEU A 142 -2.29 -15.54 4.54
CA LEU A 142 -2.41 -14.47 3.54
C LEU A 142 -2.42 -15.06 2.12
N ILE A 143 -3.36 -14.63 1.31
CA ILE A 143 -3.51 -15.06 -0.09
C ILE A 143 -3.33 -13.89 -1.05
N GLN A 144 -2.83 -14.20 -2.24
CA GLN A 144 -2.76 -13.22 -3.32
C GLN A 144 -4.16 -12.90 -3.82
N HIS A 145 -4.45 -11.62 -4.02
CA HIS A 145 -5.70 -11.13 -4.56
C HIS A 145 -5.47 -9.93 -5.46
N LYS A 146 -6.48 -9.54 -6.21
CA LYS A 146 -6.42 -8.32 -7.02
C LYS A 146 -6.37 -7.11 -6.08
N ILE A 147 -5.33 -6.29 -6.24
CA ILE A 147 -5.12 -5.02 -5.55
C ILE A 147 -5.16 -3.90 -6.59
N GLU A 148 -6.04 -2.92 -6.41
CA GLU A 148 -6.11 -1.77 -7.33
C GLU A 148 -4.97 -0.80 -7.05
N LYS A 149 -4.06 -0.55 -7.97
CA LYS A 149 -2.94 0.39 -7.72
C LYS A 149 -3.44 1.78 -7.28
N LEU A 150 -2.64 2.49 -6.47
CA LEU A 150 -2.93 3.90 -6.17
C LEU A 150 -3.15 4.70 -7.45
N ARG A 151 -3.95 5.76 -7.36
CA ARG A 151 -4.25 6.61 -8.51
C ARG A 151 -3.43 7.91 -8.46
N SER A 152 -2.61 8.13 -9.48
CA SER A 152 -1.87 9.38 -9.62
C SER A 152 -2.68 10.37 -10.44
N VAL A 153 -2.81 11.58 -9.93
CA VAL A 153 -3.55 12.69 -10.56
C VAL A 153 -2.75 13.98 -10.49
N ILE A 154 -3.12 14.96 -11.31
CA ILE A 154 -2.43 16.26 -11.38
C ILE A 154 -3.43 17.38 -11.10
N PHE A 155 -3.00 18.34 -10.28
CA PHE A 155 -3.66 19.63 -10.14
C PHE A 155 -2.72 20.74 -10.57
N ALA A 156 -3.19 21.67 -11.40
CA ALA A 156 -2.43 22.84 -11.78
C ALA A 156 -3.23 24.15 -11.66
N LEU A 157 -2.55 25.23 -11.26
CA LEU A 157 -3.16 26.55 -11.17
C LEU A 157 -3.33 27.23 -12.54
N SER A 158 -2.49 26.88 -13.51
CA SER A 158 -2.54 27.36 -14.88
C SER A 158 -1.94 26.34 -15.86
N SER A 159 -2.07 26.58 -17.16
CA SER A 159 -1.46 25.78 -18.23
C SER A 159 -0.82 26.72 -19.24
N ASP A 160 0.27 26.29 -19.88
CA ASP A 160 0.93 26.99 -20.98
C ASP A 160 0.20 26.81 -22.34
N LEU A 161 -0.84 25.96 -22.40
CA LEU A 161 -1.67 25.79 -23.58
C LEU A 161 -2.61 26.99 -23.79
N SER A 162 -2.93 27.29 -25.05
CA SER A 162 -3.92 28.32 -25.37
C SER A 162 -5.31 27.97 -24.78
N PRO A 163 -6.08 28.93 -24.24
CA PRO A 163 -7.34 28.64 -23.53
C PRO A 163 -8.37 27.81 -24.34
N ASN A 164 -8.43 28.04 -25.65
CA ASN A 164 -9.34 27.35 -26.56
C ASN A 164 -8.64 26.28 -27.43
N GLY A 165 -7.38 25.95 -27.14
CA GLY A 165 -6.62 24.95 -27.86
C GLY A 165 -6.98 23.51 -27.51
N ILE A 166 -6.04 22.60 -27.69
CA ILE A 166 -6.16 21.22 -27.24
C ILE A 166 -6.34 21.15 -25.71
N THR A 167 -6.95 20.07 -25.25
CA THR A 167 -7.09 19.70 -23.85
C THR A 167 -5.77 19.15 -23.28
N GLU A 168 -5.63 19.19 -21.97
CA GLU A 168 -4.56 18.49 -21.26
C GLU A 168 -4.59 16.98 -21.47
N ALA A 169 -5.78 16.38 -21.59
CA ALA A 169 -5.92 14.97 -21.95
C ALA A 169 -5.32 14.66 -23.33
N GLU A 170 -5.60 15.50 -24.34
CA GLU A 170 -5.01 15.36 -25.67
C GLU A 170 -3.50 15.58 -25.66
N ARG A 171 -3.00 16.52 -24.83
CA ARG A 171 -1.57 16.70 -24.61
C ARG A 171 -0.95 15.46 -23.96
N TYR A 172 -1.59 14.92 -22.92
CA TYR A 172 -1.10 13.75 -22.20
C TYR A 172 -1.07 12.50 -23.10
N LYS A 173 -2.07 12.33 -23.97
CA LYS A 173 -2.08 11.25 -24.98
C LYS A 173 -0.86 11.25 -25.90
N LYS A 174 -0.31 12.42 -26.21
CA LYS A 174 0.94 12.55 -27.00
C LYS A 174 2.18 12.14 -26.21
N ILE A 175 2.12 12.20 -24.87
CA ILE A 175 3.21 11.84 -23.97
C ILE A 175 3.23 10.31 -23.77
N TYR A 176 2.12 9.72 -23.33
CA TYR A 176 2.09 8.27 -23.07
C TYR A 176 2.02 7.44 -24.37
N LYS A 177 1.44 7.96 -25.47
CA LYS A 177 1.34 7.27 -26.76
C LYS A 177 0.69 5.87 -26.60
N GLU A 178 1.47 4.82 -26.80
CA GLU A 178 1.07 3.41 -26.66
C GLU A 178 1.39 2.84 -25.26
N ASP A 179 2.10 3.59 -24.42
CA ASP A 179 2.35 3.23 -23.02
C ASP A 179 1.08 3.35 -22.19
N PHE A 180 1.08 2.73 -21.01
CA PHE A 180 -0.06 2.81 -20.10
C PHE A 180 -0.22 4.23 -19.54
N ARG A 181 -1.48 4.67 -19.41
CA ARG A 181 -1.85 6.00 -18.92
C ARG A 181 -1.81 6.05 -17.39
N TYR A 182 -0.61 6.18 -16.81
CA TYR A 182 -0.40 6.14 -15.35
C TYR A 182 -1.03 7.32 -14.58
N VAL A 183 -1.09 8.51 -15.16
CA VAL A 183 -1.91 9.63 -14.66
C VAL A 183 -3.36 9.42 -15.07
N THR A 184 -4.26 9.39 -14.09
CA THR A 184 -5.68 9.04 -14.27
C THR A 184 -6.61 10.25 -14.34
N ALA A 185 -6.15 11.42 -13.88
CA ALA A 185 -6.91 12.67 -13.96
C ALA A 185 -5.99 13.90 -13.95
N ILE A 186 -6.44 14.98 -14.61
CA ILE A 186 -5.74 16.27 -14.71
C ILE A 186 -6.76 17.38 -14.49
N CYS A 187 -6.54 18.24 -13.51
CA CYS A 187 -7.35 19.43 -13.26
C CYS A 187 -6.51 20.68 -13.42
N VAL A 188 -6.95 21.61 -14.28
CA VAL A 188 -6.33 22.93 -14.45
C VAL A 188 -7.34 24.00 -14.07
N ALA A 189 -7.05 24.73 -12.99
CA ALA A 189 -7.94 25.75 -12.44
C ALA A 189 -8.31 26.80 -13.49
N GLY A 190 -9.62 27.06 -13.63
CA GLY A 190 -10.18 28.01 -14.59
C GLY A 190 -10.17 27.53 -16.04
N ARG A 191 -9.62 26.34 -16.35
CA ARG A 191 -9.54 25.81 -17.72
C ARG A 191 -10.35 24.54 -17.93
N GLU A 192 -10.02 23.45 -17.25
CA GLU A 192 -10.64 22.15 -17.49
C GLU A 192 -10.37 21.13 -16.38
N TYR A 193 -11.20 20.10 -16.33
CA TYR A 193 -10.95 18.87 -15.60
C TYR A 193 -11.13 17.68 -16.56
N SER A 194 -10.09 16.87 -16.67
CA SER A 194 -10.03 15.67 -17.50
C SER A 194 -9.82 14.45 -16.61
N TYR A 195 -10.56 13.38 -16.84
CA TYR A 195 -10.35 12.10 -16.17
C TYR A 195 -10.57 10.94 -17.13
N GLU A 196 -9.97 9.82 -16.79
CA GLU A 196 -10.12 8.58 -17.53
C GLU A 196 -11.36 7.80 -17.07
N ASP A 197 -12.18 7.36 -18.02
CA ASP A 197 -13.32 6.46 -17.83
C ASP A 197 -13.37 5.46 -18.99
N ARG A 198 -13.20 4.17 -18.69
CA ARG A 198 -13.36 3.05 -19.65
C ARG A 198 -12.63 3.30 -20.98
N ASP A 199 -11.33 3.53 -20.87
CA ASP A 199 -10.39 3.77 -21.97
C ASP A 199 -10.60 5.09 -22.73
N CYS A 200 -11.43 5.99 -22.20
CA CYS A 200 -11.74 7.29 -22.78
C CYS A 200 -11.37 8.43 -21.82
N TRP A 201 -10.82 9.51 -22.37
CA TRP A 201 -10.68 10.77 -21.63
C TRP A 201 -11.97 11.57 -21.70
N VAL A 202 -12.60 11.79 -20.55
CA VAL A 202 -13.75 12.70 -20.41
C VAL A 202 -13.22 14.04 -19.93
N THR A 203 -13.52 15.11 -20.67
CA THR A 203 -13.05 16.46 -20.34
C THR A 203 -14.22 17.42 -20.20
N MET A 204 -14.25 18.15 -19.08
CA MET A 204 -15.14 19.29 -18.88
C MET A 204 -14.37 20.60 -18.96
N ARG A 205 -14.94 21.57 -19.68
CA ARG A 205 -14.45 22.95 -19.77
C ARG A 205 -15.39 23.98 -19.15
N ASN A 206 -16.47 23.53 -18.52
CA ASN A 206 -17.35 24.44 -17.79
C ASN A 206 -16.67 24.85 -16.48
N THR A 207 -15.93 25.94 -16.52
CA THR A 207 -15.16 26.43 -15.38
C THR A 207 -15.82 27.57 -14.63
N GLN A 208 -17.13 27.76 -14.86
CA GLN A 208 -17.86 28.81 -14.21
C GLN A 208 -17.81 28.61 -12.69
N ALA A 209 -17.16 29.57 -12.01
CA ALA A 209 -16.93 29.53 -10.57
C ALA A 209 -16.23 28.25 -10.08
N TYR A 210 -15.25 27.77 -10.85
CA TYR A 210 -14.37 26.65 -10.50
C TYR A 210 -15.07 25.28 -10.38
N ASP A 211 -16.14 25.04 -11.15
CA ASP A 211 -16.85 23.76 -11.14
C ASP A 211 -15.97 22.56 -11.55
N GLU A 212 -14.92 22.78 -12.35
CA GLU A 212 -13.91 21.79 -12.68
C GLU A 212 -13.14 21.30 -11.44
N ILE A 213 -12.86 22.19 -10.48
CA ILE A 213 -12.18 21.83 -9.23
C ILE A 213 -13.14 21.06 -8.33
N LEU A 214 -14.42 21.45 -8.28
CA LEU A 214 -15.44 20.71 -7.55
C LEU A 214 -15.62 19.30 -8.13
N ALA A 215 -15.59 19.16 -9.45
CA ALA A 215 -15.66 17.88 -10.13
C ALA A 215 -14.40 17.03 -9.92
N PHE A 216 -13.20 17.64 -9.88
CA PHE A 216 -11.95 16.97 -9.52
C PHE A 216 -12.02 16.38 -8.11
N ILE A 217 -12.43 17.21 -7.13
CA ILE A 217 -12.67 16.76 -5.76
C ILE A 217 -13.69 15.62 -5.73
N GLY A 218 -14.81 15.81 -6.42
CA GLY A 218 -15.87 14.80 -6.57
C GLY A 218 -15.34 13.47 -7.11
N GLY A 219 -14.55 13.51 -8.18
CA GLY A 219 -13.94 12.32 -8.79
C GLY A 219 -13.11 11.51 -7.80
N ILE A 220 -12.25 12.17 -7.02
CA ILE A 220 -11.46 11.51 -5.98
C ILE A 220 -12.37 10.97 -4.87
N THR A 221 -13.26 11.80 -4.33
CA THR A 221 -14.15 11.40 -3.21
C THR A 221 -15.13 10.27 -3.58
N ASN A 222 -15.49 10.14 -4.85
CA ASN A 222 -16.38 9.08 -5.32
C ASN A 222 -15.68 7.74 -5.52
N THR A 223 -14.35 7.71 -5.61
CA THR A 223 -13.62 6.53 -6.08
C THR A 223 -12.51 6.04 -5.15
N TYR A 224 -12.04 6.86 -4.20
CA TYR A 224 -11.02 6.43 -3.22
C TYR A 224 -11.43 5.16 -2.46
N LYS A 225 -12.73 5.00 -2.20
CA LYS A 225 -13.25 3.86 -1.43
C LYS A 225 -13.04 2.53 -2.16
N GLY A 226 -13.22 2.49 -3.48
CA GLY A 226 -12.94 1.29 -4.27
C GLY A 226 -11.47 0.89 -4.21
N VAL A 227 -10.57 1.86 -4.31
CA VAL A 227 -9.11 1.63 -4.13
C VAL A 227 -8.85 1.07 -2.73
N SER A 228 -9.43 1.68 -1.69
CA SER A 228 -9.28 1.27 -0.30
C SER A 228 -9.81 -0.16 -0.03
N GLU A 229 -11.00 -0.48 -0.52
CA GLU A 229 -11.63 -1.79 -0.34
C GLU A 229 -10.80 -2.91 -0.97
N SER A 230 -10.11 -2.63 -2.08
CA SER A 230 -9.22 -3.60 -2.73
C SER A 230 -7.98 -3.99 -1.92
N ARG A 231 -7.65 -3.26 -0.83
CA ARG A 231 -6.44 -3.51 -0.03
C ARG A 231 -6.58 -4.63 1.00
N GLY A 232 -7.80 -4.90 1.48
CA GLY A 232 -8.00 -5.76 2.64
C GLY A 232 -7.30 -5.21 3.89
N THR A 233 -6.73 -6.10 4.70
CA THR A 233 -6.03 -5.80 5.97
C THR A 233 -4.59 -6.32 5.94
N PRO A 234 -3.67 -5.67 5.20
CA PRO A 234 -2.25 -6.01 5.22
C PRO A 234 -1.68 -5.85 6.64
N LEU A 235 -0.67 -6.63 6.98
CA LEU A 235 -0.14 -6.67 8.34
C LEU A 235 0.97 -5.63 8.52
N LEU A 236 0.76 -4.69 9.45
CA LEU A 236 1.80 -3.72 9.85
C LEU A 236 3.09 -4.39 10.32
N GLY A 237 2.99 -5.62 10.86
CA GLY A 237 4.13 -6.41 11.31
C GLY A 237 5.25 -6.53 10.27
N TYR A 238 4.93 -6.59 8.97
CA TYR A 238 5.94 -6.67 7.92
C TYR A 238 6.85 -5.42 7.81
N TYR A 239 6.42 -4.28 8.34
CA TYR A 239 7.19 -3.04 8.35
C TYR A 239 7.97 -2.79 9.64
N ILE A 240 7.55 -3.41 10.76
CA ILE A 240 8.07 -3.06 12.10
C ILE A 240 8.75 -4.22 12.82
N VAL A 241 8.45 -5.47 12.45
CA VAL A 241 9.08 -6.65 13.03
C VAL A 241 10.38 -6.92 12.27
N PRO A 242 11.53 -7.02 12.97
CA PRO A 242 12.79 -7.35 12.31
C PRO A 242 12.74 -8.76 11.70
N GLU A 243 13.45 -8.98 10.60
CA GLU A 243 13.47 -10.28 9.91
C GLU A 243 14.20 -11.36 10.73
N ASN A 244 15.27 -10.98 11.42
CA ASN A 244 16.16 -11.91 12.14
C ASN A 244 15.91 -11.86 13.65
N VAL A 245 14.72 -12.27 14.08
CA VAL A 245 14.38 -12.37 15.51
C VAL A 245 14.63 -13.80 15.99
N GLU A 246 15.49 -13.95 17.01
CA GLU A 246 15.60 -15.22 17.73
C GLU A 246 14.36 -15.44 18.60
N LEU A 247 13.54 -16.41 18.21
CA LEU A 247 12.35 -16.80 18.98
C LEU A 247 12.67 -18.02 19.85
N SER A 248 12.29 -17.93 21.13
CA SER A 248 12.25 -19.07 22.03
C SER A 248 10.80 -19.51 22.22
N LEU A 249 10.58 -20.82 22.27
CA LEU A 249 9.25 -21.41 22.37
C LEU A 249 9.06 -21.95 23.78
N THR A 250 8.06 -21.45 24.48
CA THR A 250 7.61 -21.99 25.77
C THR A 250 6.20 -22.50 25.59
N ALA A 251 5.96 -23.79 25.83
CA ALA A 251 4.64 -24.37 25.67
C ALA A 251 3.71 -23.89 26.80
N CYS A 252 2.55 -23.32 26.46
CA CYS A 252 1.53 -22.94 27.45
C CYS A 252 0.77 -24.14 28.01
N THR A 253 0.93 -25.32 27.39
CA THR A 253 0.35 -26.59 27.80
C THR A 253 1.42 -27.67 27.69
N THR A 254 1.24 -28.81 28.36
CA THR A 254 2.09 -29.97 28.15
C THR A 254 1.97 -30.43 26.70
N LEU A 255 3.08 -30.40 25.96
CA LEU A 255 3.20 -30.97 24.61
C LEU A 255 4.11 -32.21 24.68
N PRO A 256 3.92 -33.21 23.80
CA PRO A 256 4.86 -34.31 23.68
C PRO A 256 6.27 -33.79 23.36
N GLU A 257 7.24 -34.20 24.17
CA GLU A 257 8.65 -33.97 23.89
C GLU A 257 9.18 -35.12 23.04
N LEU A 258 9.80 -34.80 21.92
CA LEU A 258 10.41 -35.80 21.05
C LEU A 258 11.88 -35.97 21.41
N GLN A 259 12.30 -37.21 21.73
CA GLN A 259 13.71 -37.53 21.89
C GLN A 259 14.37 -37.68 20.52
N VAL A 260 15.46 -36.95 20.31
CA VAL A 260 16.26 -36.99 19.07
C VAL A 260 17.72 -37.31 19.40
N LYS A 261 18.38 -38.03 18.49
CA LYS A 261 19.77 -38.48 18.62
C LYS A 261 20.60 -37.98 17.45
N CYS A 262 21.80 -37.49 17.73
CA CYS A 262 22.74 -37.07 16.70
C CYS A 262 23.22 -38.27 15.89
N THR A 263 23.17 -38.16 14.56
CA THR A 263 23.59 -39.22 13.64
C THR A 263 25.11 -39.45 13.63
N GLN A 264 25.91 -38.54 14.18
CA GLN A 264 27.38 -38.61 14.19
C GLN A 264 27.97 -38.91 15.57
N CYS A 265 27.64 -38.11 16.58
CA CYS A 265 28.24 -38.23 17.92
C CYS A 265 27.36 -38.96 18.95
N ALA A 266 26.17 -39.42 18.53
CA ALA A 266 25.20 -40.11 19.38
C ALA A 266 24.65 -39.32 20.60
N GLU A 267 24.94 -38.02 20.70
CA GLU A 267 24.33 -37.12 21.69
C GLU A 267 22.80 -37.15 21.57
N THR A 268 22.08 -37.10 22.68
CA THR A 268 20.61 -37.08 22.70
C THR A 268 20.07 -35.81 23.35
N LYS A 269 18.96 -35.30 22.85
CA LYS A 269 18.20 -34.21 23.50
C LYS A 269 16.70 -34.39 23.29
N LYS A 270 15.92 -33.67 24.08
CA LYS A 270 14.47 -33.54 23.87
C LYS A 270 14.16 -32.23 23.17
N ILE A 271 13.22 -32.28 22.23
CA ILE A 271 12.78 -31.11 21.46
C ILE A 271 11.26 -31.02 21.44
N ILE A 272 10.75 -29.81 21.24
CA ILE A 272 9.36 -29.55 20.86
C ILE A 272 9.41 -29.12 19.39
N PRO A 273 9.19 -30.04 18.43
CA PRO A 273 9.34 -29.72 17.02
C PRO A 273 8.25 -28.74 16.55
N THR A 274 8.63 -27.89 15.61
CA THR A 274 7.74 -26.97 14.89
C THR A 274 7.63 -27.40 13.44
N PHE A 275 6.43 -27.26 12.88
CA PHE A 275 6.15 -27.59 11.49
C PHE A 275 5.45 -26.40 10.84
N ASP A 276 5.75 -26.15 9.56
CA ASP A 276 5.16 -25.05 8.78
C ASP A 276 3.73 -25.38 8.28
N ASN A 277 3.11 -26.43 8.81
CA ASN A 277 1.77 -26.87 8.44
C ASN A 277 0.81 -26.66 9.61
N ASP A 278 -0.21 -25.83 9.39
CA ASP A 278 -1.26 -25.58 10.37
C ASP A 278 -2.33 -26.69 10.38
N ASP A 279 -2.46 -27.45 9.30
CA ASP A 279 -3.41 -28.56 9.19
C ASP A 279 -2.96 -29.81 9.96
N GLU A 280 -3.91 -30.74 10.12
CA GLU A 280 -3.61 -32.05 10.69
C GLU A 280 -2.83 -32.92 9.69
N LEU A 281 -1.64 -33.35 10.09
CA LEU A 281 -0.76 -34.20 9.30
C LEU A 281 -0.38 -35.44 10.10
N ILE A 282 -0.71 -36.61 9.55
CA ILE A 282 -0.38 -37.92 10.13
C ILE A 282 0.79 -38.51 9.36
N LEU A 283 1.95 -38.57 9.99
CA LEU A 283 3.16 -39.20 9.44
C LEU A 283 3.25 -40.62 9.97
N LYS A 284 3.34 -41.62 9.09
CA LYS A 284 3.48 -43.02 9.47
C LYS A 284 4.88 -43.54 9.19
N ASN A 285 5.46 -44.25 10.16
CA ASN A 285 6.81 -44.84 10.05
C ASN A 285 7.89 -43.84 9.60
N TYR A 286 7.84 -42.62 10.14
CA TYR A 286 8.67 -41.48 9.72
C TYR A 286 9.73 -41.15 10.77
N THR A 287 10.74 -40.36 10.40
CA THR A 287 11.72 -39.78 11.35
C THR A 287 11.69 -38.27 11.25
N ILE A 288 11.62 -37.58 12.39
CA ILE A 288 11.67 -36.11 12.43
C ILE A 288 13.11 -35.68 12.67
N THR A 289 13.57 -34.70 11.88
CA THR A 289 14.88 -34.06 12.02
C THR A 289 14.72 -32.72 12.73
N ASP A 290 15.58 -32.44 13.71
CA ASP A 290 15.62 -31.13 14.35
C ASP A 290 16.21 -30.07 13.39
N ASN A 291 15.66 -28.86 13.41
CA ASN A 291 16.14 -27.76 12.57
C ASN A 291 17.49 -27.20 13.06
N LYS A 292 17.85 -27.45 14.33
CA LYS A 292 19.15 -27.06 14.91
C LYS A 292 20.16 -28.21 14.83
N PRO A 293 21.29 -28.05 14.11
CA PRO A 293 22.32 -29.08 14.04
C PRO A 293 22.98 -29.32 15.41
N CYS A 294 23.60 -30.48 15.56
CA CYS A 294 24.47 -30.80 16.69
C CYS A 294 25.77 -29.98 16.61
N LYS A 295 26.39 -29.73 17.77
CA LYS A 295 27.68 -29.03 17.88
C LYS A 295 28.81 -29.70 17.10
N CYS A 296 28.71 -31.01 16.83
CA CYS A 296 29.68 -31.73 16.01
C CYS A 296 29.45 -31.56 14.48
N GLY A 297 28.40 -30.86 14.06
CA GLY A 297 27.99 -30.72 12.66
C GLY A 297 27.01 -31.79 12.17
N GLY A 298 26.64 -32.77 13.02
CA GLY A 298 25.66 -33.82 12.69
C GLY A 298 24.21 -33.39 12.87
N GLU A 299 23.28 -34.13 12.26
CA GLU A 299 21.83 -33.89 12.39
C GLU A 299 21.27 -34.65 13.60
N PHE A 300 20.30 -34.06 14.30
CA PHE A 300 19.50 -34.78 15.30
C PHE A 300 18.26 -35.38 14.64
N LYS A 301 18.06 -36.70 14.77
CA LYS A 301 16.89 -37.42 14.25
C LYS A 301 16.19 -38.23 15.33
N SER A 302 14.86 -38.32 15.24
CA SER A 302 14.06 -39.23 16.07
C SER A 302 14.19 -40.68 15.61
N GLU A 303 13.74 -41.61 16.45
CA GLU A 303 13.41 -42.96 15.98
C GLU A 303 12.21 -42.93 15.04
N LYS A 304 12.00 -44.03 14.31
CA LYS A 304 10.83 -44.19 13.44
C LYS A 304 9.57 -44.33 14.30
N GLY A 305 8.59 -43.49 14.03
CA GLY A 305 7.30 -43.52 14.71
C GLY A 305 6.16 -43.05 13.83
N ASN A 306 4.96 -43.12 14.37
CA ASN A 306 3.78 -42.46 13.84
C ASN A 306 3.57 -41.16 14.63
N PHE A 307 3.37 -40.06 13.93
CA PHE A 307 3.28 -38.73 14.52
C PHE A 307 2.04 -38.02 14.03
N THR A 308 1.27 -37.44 14.96
CA THR A 308 0.15 -36.55 14.64
C THR A 308 0.60 -35.11 14.88
N ILE A 309 0.64 -34.31 13.82
CA ILE A 309 0.96 -32.88 13.85
C ILE A 309 -0.33 -32.11 13.62
N LYS A 310 -0.58 -31.09 14.43
CA LYS A 310 -1.76 -30.21 14.30
C LYS A 310 -1.44 -28.80 14.77
N ASN A 311 -1.81 -27.80 13.98
CA ASN A 311 -1.49 -26.38 14.21
C ASN A 311 0.03 -26.18 14.38
N GLY A 312 0.82 -26.76 13.48
CA GLY A 312 2.29 -26.65 13.48
C GLY A 312 3.01 -27.32 14.65
N ARG A 313 2.32 -28.15 15.45
CA ARG A 313 2.86 -28.79 16.66
C ARG A 313 2.62 -30.28 16.69
N LEU A 314 3.60 -31.04 17.19
CA LEU A 314 3.43 -32.44 17.53
C LEU A 314 2.41 -32.59 18.67
N ARG A 315 1.40 -33.44 18.47
CA ARG A 315 0.32 -33.70 19.43
C ARG A 315 0.34 -35.11 19.97
N GLU A 316 0.75 -36.09 19.16
CA GLU A 316 0.77 -37.50 19.53
C GLU A 316 2.00 -38.18 18.95
N ILE A 317 2.52 -39.16 19.69
CA ILE A 317 3.66 -40.00 19.30
C ILE A 317 3.26 -41.46 19.56
N GLU A 318 3.29 -42.28 18.52
CA GLU A 318 3.17 -43.73 18.64
C GLU A 318 4.43 -44.37 18.05
N TYR A 319 5.27 -44.95 18.90
CA TYR A 319 6.42 -45.71 18.41
C TYR A 319 5.96 -47.05 17.86
N ASN A 320 6.55 -47.47 16.74
CA ASN A 320 6.32 -48.82 16.23
C ASN A 320 6.90 -49.80 17.26
N GLU A 321 6.07 -50.66 17.86
CA GLU A 321 6.57 -51.71 18.75
C GLU A 321 7.66 -52.51 18.02
N PRO A 322 8.82 -52.78 18.64
CA PRO A 322 9.78 -53.69 18.06
C PRO A 322 9.11 -55.04 17.88
N ALA A 323 9.20 -55.62 16.67
CA ALA A 323 8.69 -56.95 16.40
C ALA A 323 9.17 -57.90 17.50
N ARG A 324 8.23 -58.46 18.27
CA ARG A 324 8.54 -59.46 19.29
C ARG A 324 9.18 -60.64 18.57
N ILE A 325 10.50 -60.74 18.65
CA ILE A 325 11.23 -61.94 18.25
C ILE A 325 10.88 -62.98 19.31
N TYR A 326 9.90 -63.84 19.00
CA TYR A 326 9.77 -65.10 19.73
C TYR A 326 11.02 -65.92 19.41
N LYS A 327 11.89 -66.10 20.41
CA LYS A 327 12.92 -67.13 20.35
C LYS A 327 12.22 -68.47 20.59
N GLU A 328 12.19 -69.33 19.57
CA GLU A 328 11.98 -70.77 19.74
C GLU A 328 13.22 -71.40 20.39
#